data_AF-A0A9Q3FJ98-F1
#
_entry.id   AF-A0A9Q3FJ98-F1
#
_cell.length_a   1.000
_cell.length_b   1.000
_cell.length_c   1.000
_cell.angle_alpha   90.00
_cell.angle_beta   90.00
_cell.angle_gamma   90.00
#
_symmetry.space_group_name_H-M   'P 1'
#
loop_
_entity.id
_entity.type
_entity.pdbx_description
1 polymer ?
#
loop_
_entity_poly.entity_id
_entity_poly.type
_entity_poly.pdbx_seq_one_letter_code
_entity_poly.pdbx_strand_id
1 'polypeptide(L)'
;MPSDEVLLIDVREEPEVIQGNIPSSVNLPLSNFEKLLELHPDDFTKTTGFFKPNLNQKLILYCRSGVRSSKALEIAKLKGYKNVRNFKGSWLDWIEKEKQKIN
;
A
#
# COMPACT_ATOMS: atom_id res chain seq x y z
N MET A 1 5.60 5.61 -11.90
CA MET A 1 5.37 4.16 -11.94
C MET A 1 5.89 3.54 -10.65
N PRO A 2 5.25 2.49 -10.11
CA PRO A 2 5.81 1.74 -8.98
C PRO A 2 7.23 1.25 -9.34
N SER A 3 8.15 1.31 -8.38
CA SER A 3 9.53 0.85 -8.56
C SER A 3 9.62 -0.66 -8.30
N ASP A 4 10.46 -1.35 -9.07
CA ASP A 4 10.77 -2.76 -8.83
C ASP A 4 11.45 -2.97 -7.46
N GLU A 5 12.12 -1.93 -6.92
CA GLU A 5 12.79 -1.99 -5.61
C GLU A 5 11.82 -1.77 -4.45
N VAL A 6 10.89 -0.81 -4.58
CA VAL A 6 9.98 -0.39 -3.52
C VAL A 6 8.57 -0.22 -4.04
N LEU A 7 7.65 -0.98 -3.46
CA LEU A 7 6.22 -0.85 -3.72
C LEU A 7 5.54 -0.10 -2.57
N LEU A 8 4.98 1.06 -2.89
CA LEU A 8 4.17 1.86 -1.97
C LEU A 8 2.69 1.47 -2.14
N ILE A 9 2.07 0.97 -1.09
CA ILE A 9 0.71 0.43 -1.12
C ILE A 9 -0.21 1.28 -0.23
N ASP A 10 -1.23 1.84 -0.85
CA ASP A 10 -2.35 2.49 -0.20
C ASP A 10 -3.41 1.46 0.20
N VAL A 11 -3.65 1.28 1.50
CA VAL A 11 -4.66 0.34 2.01
C VAL A 11 -5.99 1.00 2.35
N ARG A 12 -6.22 2.23 1.89
CA ARG A 12 -7.52 2.90 1.97
C ARG A 12 -8.53 2.25 1.01
N GLU A 13 -9.80 2.53 1.26
CA GLU A 13 -10.87 2.13 0.35
C GLU A 13 -10.96 3.11 -0.84
N GLU A 14 -11.48 2.64 -1.96
CA GLU A 14 -11.53 3.36 -3.24
C GLU A 14 -12.06 4.82 -3.14
N PRO A 15 -13.14 5.12 -2.39
CA PRO A 15 -13.66 6.50 -2.28
C PRO A 15 -12.66 7.50 -1.69
N GLU A 16 -11.72 7.05 -0.85
CA GLU A 16 -10.66 7.91 -0.29
C GLU A 16 -9.51 8.09 -1.29
N VAL A 17 -9.22 7.08 -2.11
CA VAL A 17 -8.13 7.09 -3.09
C VAL A 17 -8.45 8.00 -4.28
N ILE A 18 -9.72 8.03 -4.71
CA ILE A 18 -10.20 8.93 -5.78
C ILE A 18 -9.98 10.41 -5.43
N GLN A 19 -9.96 10.76 -4.15
CA GLN A 19 -9.69 12.14 -3.68
C GLN A 19 -8.20 12.51 -3.71
N GLY A 20 -7.33 11.56 -4.06
CA GLY A 20 -5.88 11.73 -4.12
C GLY A 20 -5.16 10.67 -3.31
N ASN A 21 -3.94 10.35 -3.75
CA ASN A 21 -3.06 9.36 -3.16
C ASN A 21 -1.60 9.81 -3.30
N ILE A 22 -0.68 9.13 -2.59
CA ILE A 22 0.75 9.45 -2.71
C ILE A 22 1.18 9.06 -4.13
N PRO A 23 1.89 9.94 -4.87
CA PRO A 23 2.35 9.64 -6.22
C PRO A 23 3.09 8.30 -6.28
N SER A 24 2.89 7.55 -7.36
CA SER A 24 3.44 6.19 -7.60
C SER A 24 2.93 5.06 -6.70
N SER A 25 2.01 5.33 -5.76
CA SER A 25 1.37 4.27 -4.98
C SER A 25 0.40 3.43 -5.82
N VAL A 26 0.22 2.17 -5.41
CA VAL A 26 -0.86 1.29 -5.87
C VAL A 26 -1.87 1.09 -4.74
N ASN A 27 -3.14 0.86 -5.08
CA ASN A 27 -4.19 0.64 -4.07
C ASN A 27 -4.46 -0.86 -3.87
N LEU A 28 -4.42 -1.30 -2.61
CA LEU A 28 -4.83 -2.63 -2.18
C LEU A 28 -5.66 -2.47 -0.89
N PRO A 29 -6.99 -2.27 -0.99
CA PRO A 29 -7.84 -1.92 0.16
C PRO A 29 -7.73 -2.94 1.30
N LEU A 30 -7.69 -2.47 2.55
CA LEU A 30 -7.57 -3.36 3.71
C LEU A 30 -8.69 -4.42 3.74
N SER A 31 -9.90 -4.05 3.32
CA SER A 31 -11.07 -4.94 3.24
C SER A 31 -10.81 -6.24 2.45
N ASN A 32 -10.00 -6.15 1.39
CA ASN A 32 -9.68 -7.26 0.49
C ASN A 32 -8.20 -7.67 0.53
N PHE A 33 -7.37 -7.01 1.34
CA PHE A 33 -5.91 -7.13 1.32
C PHE A 33 -5.44 -8.57 1.49
N GLU A 34 -5.93 -9.27 2.51
CA GLU A 34 -5.54 -10.65 2.79
C GLU A 34 -5.86 -11.58 1.62
N LYS A 35 -7.11 -11.53 1.14
CA LYS A 35 -7.59 -12.34 0.03
C LYS A 35 -6.80 -12.09 -1.26
N LEU A 36 -6.47 -10.82 -1.54
CA LEU A 36 -5.67 -10.47 -2.71
C LEU A 36 -4.26 -11.06 -2.61
N LEU A 37 -3.61 -11.02 -1.44
CA LEU A 37 -2.28 -11.62 -1.26
C LEU A 37 -2.26 -13.15 -1.43
N GLU A 38 -3.40 -13.83 -1.32
CA GLU A 38 -3.53 -15.28 -1.54
C GLU A 38 -3.67 -15.68 -3.01
N LEU A 39 -4.05 -14.76 -3.89
CA LEU A 39 -4.26 -15.05 -5.31
C LEU A 39 -2.99 -15.55 -6.01
N HIS A 40 -3.14 -16.36 -7.05
CA HIS A 40 -2.04 -16.64 -7.98
C HIS A 40 -1.51 -15.32 -8.58
N PRO A 41 -0.21 -15.18 -8.87
CA PRO A 41 0.35 -13.92 -9.43
C PRO A 41 -0.39 -13.38 -10.65
N ASP A 42 -0.86 -14.25 -11.54
CA ASP A 42 -1.62 -13.85 -12.74
C ASP A 42 -3.00 -13.28 -12.38
N ASP A 43 -3.74 -13.95 -11.47
CA ASP A 43 -5.06 -13.51 -11.01
C ASP A 43 -4.97 -12.21 -10.21
N PHE A 44 -3.91 -12.07 -9.40
CA PHE A 44 -3.60 -10.83 -8.71
C PHE A 44 -3.45 -9.70 -9.73
N THR A 45 -2.57 -9.89 -10.72
CA THR A 45 -2.26 -8.86 -11.72
C THR A 45 -3.49 -8.48 -12.54
N LYS A 46 -4.31 -9.46 -12.91
CA LYS A 46 -5.59 -9.24 -13.61
C LYS A 46 -6.59 -8.44 -12.76
N THR A 47 -6.60 -8.66 -11.45
CA THR A 47 -7.54 -8.03 -10.52
C THR A 47 -7.11 -6.62 -10.11
N THR A 48 -5.81 -6.41 -9.89
CA THR A 48 -5.27 -5.17 -9.31
C THR A 48 -4.63 -4.25 -10.35
N GLY A 49 -4.31 -4.76 -11.54
CA GLY A 49 -3.63 -4.02 -12.61
C GLY A 49 -2.13 -3.85 -12.41
N PHE A 50 -1.51 -4.50 -11.41
CA PHE A 50 -0.05 -4.47 -11.20
C PHE A 50 0.49 -5.82 -10.75
N PHE A 51 1.79 -6.06 -10.97
CA PHE A 51 2.42 -7.33 -10.64
C PHE A 51 2.36 -7.64 -9.15
N LYS A 52 2.02 -8.89 -8.82
CA LYS A 52 2.05 -9.36 -7.44
C LYS A 52 3.47 -9.19 -6.86
N PRO A 53 3.63 -8.52 -5.71
CA PRO A 53 4.94 -8.37 -5.12
C PRO A 53 5.52 -9.73 -4.72
N ASN A 54 6.82 -9.92 -4.92
CA ASN A 54 7.49 -11.11 -4.40
C ASN A 54 7.75 -10.98 -2.89
N LEU A 55 8.00 -12.10 -2.21
CA LEU A 55 8.12 -12.14 -0.74
C LEU A 55 9.32 -11.34 -0.18
N ASN A 56 10.31 -11.00 -1.00
CA ASN A 56 11.51 -10.25 -0.58
C ASN A 56 11.46 -8.76 -0.99
N GLN A 57 10.50 -8.36 -1.84
CA GLN A 57 10.36 -6.97 -2.30
C GLN A 57 10.05 -6.05 -1.12
N LYS A 58 10.55 -4.81 -1.17
CA LYS A 58 10.28 -3.81 -0.12
C LYS A 58 8.88 -3.24 -0.29
N LEU A 59 8.03 -3.45 0.70
CA LEU A 59 6.67 -2.94 0.73
C LEU A 59 6.56 -1.83 1.79
N ILE A 60 6.03 -0.68 1.40
CA ILE A 60 5.68 0.40 2.32
C ILE A 60 4.16 0.54 2.29
N LEU A 61 3.51 0.31 3.44
CA LEU A 61 2.06 0.38 3.57
C LEU A 61 1.66 1.69 4.23
N TYR A 62 0.63 2.34 3.71
CA TYR A 62 0.05 3.53 4.32
C TYR A 62 -1.47 3.53 4.18
N CYS A 63 -2.17 4.31 5.02
CA CYS A 63 -3.60 4.51 4.90
C CYS A 63 -3.95 5.99 5.07
N ARG A 64 -5.04 6.32 5.80
CA ARG A 64 -5.35 7.70 6.18
C ARG A 64 -4.44 8.20 7.32
N SER A 65 -4.39 7.48 8.43
CA SER A 65 -3.75 7.90 9.70
C SER A 65 -2.88 6.82 10.38
N GLY A 66 -2.51 5.76 9.66
CA GLY A 66 -1.61 4.71 10.16
C GLY A 66 -2.25 3.48 10.81
N VAL A 67 -3.54 3.52 11.17
CA VAL A 67 -4.23 2.41 11.84
C VAL A 67 -4.39 1.20 10.92
N ARG A 68 -5.02 1.40 9.75
CA ARG A 68 -5.25 0.32 8.77
C ARG A 68 -3.96 -0.27 8.20
N SER A 69 -2.95 0.57 7.95
CA SER A 69 -1.65 0.11 7.46
C SER A 69 -0.86 -0.68 8.50
N SER A 70 -1.10 -0.47 9.79
CA SER A 70 -0.56 -1.34 10.85
C SER A 70 -1.15 -2.75 10.76
N LYS A 71 -2.46 -2.87 10.54
CA LYS A 71 -3.11 -4.17 10.36
C LYS A 71 -2.68 -4.86 9.06
N ALA A 72 -2.56 -4.12 7.96
CA ALA A 72 -2.04 -4.65 6.70
C ALA A 72 -0.58 -5.15 6.84
N LEU A 73 0.24 -4.47 7.66
CA LEU A 73 1.61 -4.90 7.95
C LEU A 73 1.64 -6.28 8.63
N GLU A 74 0.77 -6.50 9.60
CA GLU A 74 0.65 -7.78 10.30
C GLU A 74 0.21 -8.88 9.33
N ILE A 75 -0.83 -8.64 8.52
CA ILE A 75 -1.32 -9.58 7.50
C ILE A 75 -0.20 -9.93 6.52
N ALA A 76 0.51 -8.94 5.97
CA ALA A 76 1.58 -9.19 5.01
C ALA A 76 2.71 -10.04 5.62
N LYS A 77 3.09 -9.77 6.87
CA LYS A 77 4.09 -10.60 7.58
C LYS A 77 3.61 -12.04 7.77
N LEU A 78 2.34 -12.23 8.13
CA LEU A 78 1.74 -13.57 8.27
C LEU A 78 1.71 -14.33 6.93
N LYS A 79 1.55 -13.63 5.80
CA LYS A 79 1.66 -14.21 4.45
C LYS A 79 3.11 -14.38 3.96
N GLY A 80 4.11 -14.14 4.80
CA GLY A 80 5.52 -14.43 4.51
C GLY A 80 6.31 -13.30 3.83
N TYR A 81 5.73 -12.11 3.67
CA TYR A 81 6.46 -10.95 3.15
C TYR A 81 7.48 -10.45 4.19
N LYS A 82 8.75 -10.42 3.80
CA LYS A 82 9.87 -10.19 4.73
C LYS A 82 10.21 -8.72 4.93
N ASN A 83 10.04 -7.91 3.89
CA ASN A 83 10.48 -6.51 3.88
C ASN A 83 9.29 -5.55 3.85
N VAL A 84 8.43 -5.63 4.86
CA VAL A 84 7.23 -4.79 4.98
C VAL A 84 7.46 -3.72 6.04
N ARG A 85 7.07 -2.48 5.74
CA ARG A 85 7.16 -1.31 6.62
C ARG A 85 5.83 -0.55 6.62
N ASN A 86 5.49 0.04 7.76
CA ASN A 86 4.33 0.91 7.88
C ASN A 86 4.78 2.38 7.89
N PHE A 87 4.26 3.17 6.96
CA PHE A 87 4.33 4.63 7.03
C PHE A 87 3.26 5.15 8.00
N LYS A 88 3.64 5.28 9.27
CA LYS A 88 2.72 5.65 10.37
C LYS A 88 1.98 6.96 10.15
N GLY A 89 2.68 7.99 9.64
CA GLY A 89 2.07 9.29 9.35
C GLY A 89 1.02 9.24 8.23
N SER A 90 1.20 8.30 7.29
CA SER A 90 0.21 7.98 6.27
C SER A 90 -0.19 9.19 5.42
N TRP A 91 -1.37 9.16 4.78
CA TRP A 91 -1.84 10.23 3.92
C TRP A 91 -1.87 11.60 4.60
N LEU A 92 -2.30 11.69 5.87
CA LEU A 92 -2.40 12.96 6.59
C LEU A 92 -1.04 13.63 6.81
N ASP A 93 0.01 12.88 7.14
CA ASP A 93 1.38 13.41 7.25
C ASP A 93 1.94 13.81 5.87
N TRP A 94 1.63 13.03 4.84
CA TRP A 94 2.07 13.34 3.47
C TRP A 94 1.52 14.69 2.99
N ILE A 95 0.20 14.90 3.08
CA ILE A 95 -0.43 16.15 2.63
C ILE A 95 0.05 17.36 3.43
N GLU A 96 0.33 17.18 4.72
CA GLU A 96 0.84 18.25 5.57
C GLU A 96 2.24 18.68 5.12
N LYS A 97 3.11 17.72 4.81
CA LYS A 97 4.45 17.99 4.28
C LYS A 97 4.43 18.60 2.89
N GLU A 98 3.52 18.18 2.02
CA GLU A 98 3.38 18.77 0.69
C GLU A 98 2.96 20.25 0.77
N LYS A 99 2.06 20.62 1.69
CA LYS A 99 1.71 22.03 1.94
C LYS A 99 2.91 22.85 2.41
N GLN A 100 3.74 22.29 3.28
CA GLN A 100 4.93 22.98 3.80
C GLN A 100 6.00 23.23 2.74
N LYS A 101 6.07 22.44 1.67
CA LYS A 101 7.01 22.66 0.55
C LYS A 101 6.59 23.80 -0.39
N ILE A 102 5.32 24.18 -0.35
CA ILE A 102 4.73 25.20 -1.22
C ILE A 102 4.80 26.59 -0.54
N ASN A 103 5.08 26.62 0.76
CA ASN A 103 5.36 27.83 1.55
C ASN A 103 6.86 28.12 1.61
#